data_AF-A0A2G9NE81-F1
#
_entry.id   AF-A0A2G9NE81-F1
#
_cell.length_a   1.000
_cell.length_b   1.000
_cell.length_c   1.000
_cell.angle_alpha   90.00
_cell.angle_beta   90.00
_cell.angle_gamma   90.00
#
_symmetry.space_group_name_H-M   'P 1'
#
loop_
_entity.id
_entity.type
_entity.pdbx_description
1 polymer ?
#
loop_
_entity_poly.entity_id
_entity_poly.type
_entity_poly.pdbx_seq_one_letter_code
_entity_poly.pdbx_strand_id
1 'polypeptide(L)' 'MSRGNPKVSNKIKNKIPITFNDIQLKLIEEHMGILGNTRAEVIRNIVINWLLTKKGEKNDQ' A
#
# COMPACT_ATOMS: atom_id res chain seq x y z
N MET A 1 -23.43 -18.63 -27.09
CA MET A 1 -22.77 -18.87 -25.79
C MET A 1 -22.51 -17.53 -25.12
N SER A 2 -23.19 -17.25 -24.01
CA SER A 2 -23.10 -15.97 -23.30
C SER A 2 -21.76 -15.91 -22.55
N ARG A 3 -20.86 -15.01 -22.95
CA ARG A 3 -19.60 -14.78 -22.23
C ARG A 3 -19.95 -14.08 -20.92
N GLY A 4 -19.93 -14.83 -19.82
CA GLY A 4 -20.18 -14.30 -18.50
C GLY A 4 -19.20 -13.17 -18.18
N ASN A 5 -19.73 -11.99 -17.83
CA ASN A 5 -18.94 -10.94 -17.24
C ASN A 5 -18.29 -11.47 -15.96
N PRO A 6 -16.96 -11.43 -15.80
CA PRO A 6 -16.36 -11.75 -14.52
C PRO A 6 -16.85 -10.70 -13.51
N LYS A 7 -17.70 -11.12 -12.58
CA LYS A 7 -17.99 -10.36 -11.37
C LYS A 7 -16.66 -10.20 -10.65
N VAL A 8 -16.02 -9.04 -10.80
CA VAL A 8 -14.89 -8.65 -9.95
C VAL A 8 -15.44 -8.69 -8.54
N SER A 9 -15.06 -9.72 -7.78
CA SER A 9 -15.50 -9.86 -6.40
C SER A 9 -15.08 -8.58 -5.68
N ASN A 10 -16.03 -7.84 -5.11
CA ASN A 10 -15.73 -6.72 -4.23
C ASN A 10 -14.94 -7.27 -3.04
N LYS A 11 -13.62 -7.36 -3.19
CA LYS A 11 -12.72 -7.84 -2.15
C LYS A 11 -12.83 -6.84 -1.02
N ILE A 12 -13.37 -7.29 0.11
CA ILE A 12 -13.56 -6.47 1.30
C ILE A 12 -12.23 -5.79 1.61
N LYS A 13 -12.20 -4.46 1.55
CA LYS A 13 -11.01 -3.67 1.89
C LYS A 13 -10.87 -3.72 3.41
N ASN A 14 -10.08 -4.67 3.90
CA ASN A 14 -9.73 -4.73 5.31
C ASN A 14 -9.06 -3.41 5.70
N LYS A 15 -9.70 -2.68 6.62
CA LYS A 15 -9.16 -1.43 7.17
C LYS A 15 -8.37 -1.77 8.42
N ILE A 16 -7.12 -1.29 8.47
CA ILE A 16 -6.24 -1.48 9.62
C ILE A 16 -6.01 -0.10 10.23
N PRO A 17 -6.45 0.17 11.47
CA PRO A 17 -6.12 1.40 12.15
C PRO A 17 -4.64 1.39 12.54
N ILE A 18 -3.94 2.49 12.28
CA ILE A 18 -2.52 2.66 12.58
C ILE A 18 -2.34 4.06 13.16
N THR A 19 -1.46 4.19 14.14
CA THR A 19 -1.11 5.46 14.78
C THR A 19 0.35 5.78 14.49
N PHE A 20 0.61 7.05 14.22
CA PHE A 20 1.94 7.62 13.98
C PHE A 20 2.12 8.83 14.88
N ASN A 21 3.38 9.17 15.18
CA ASN A 21 3.69 10.44 15.82
C ASN A 21 3.66 11.61 14.81
N ASP A 22 3.71 12.85 15.30
CA ASP A 22 3.57 14.04 14.46
C ASP A 22 4.67 14.17 13.40
N ILE A 23 5.89 13.77 13.75
CA ILE A 23 7.05 13.81 12.83
C ILE A 23 6.82 12.83 11.67
N GLN A 24 6.36 11.62 11.97
CA GLN A 24 6.03 10.61 10.97
C GLN A 24 4.85 11.04 10.09
N LEU A 25 3.83 11.69 10.67
CA LEU A 25 2.71 12.22 9.91
C LEU A 25 3.16 13.30 8.94
N LYS A 26 4.01 14.22 9.38
CA LYS A 26 4.57 15.27 8.53
C LYS A 26 5.41 14.69 7.38
N LEU A 27 6.23 13.68 7.66
CA LEU A 27 6.98 12.97 6.62
C LEU A 27 6.04 12.32 5.59
N ILE A 28 4.92 11.72 6.02
CA ILE A 28 3.93 11.13 5.10
C ILE A 28 3.33 12.22 4.21
N GLU A 29 3.00 13.39 4.77
CA GLU A 29 2.44 14.53 4.04
C GLU A 29 3.41 15.10 3.00
N GLU A 30 4.70 15.22 3.34
CA GLU A 30 5.75 15.67 2.40
C GLU A 30 5.88 14.76 1.17
N HIS A 31 5.49 13.49 1.30
CA HIS A 31 5.53 12.50 0.21
C HIS A 31 4.17 12.31 -0.48
N MET A 32 3.14 13.03 -0.06
CA MET A 32 1.86 13.06 -0.77
C MET A 32 2.00 13.71 -2.15
N GLY A 33 1.22 13.24 -3.12
CA GLY A 33 1.32 13.64 -4.53
C GLY A 33 2.44 12.92 -5.29
N ILE A 34 3.50 12.48 -4.60
CA ILE A 34 4.60 11.71 -5.19
C ILE A 34 4.35 10.21 -5.04
N LEU A 35 4.15 9.74 -3.79
CA LEU A 35 3.97 8.33 -3.48
C LEU A 35 2.51 7.90 -3.38
N GLY A 36 1.57 8.83 -3.55
CA GLY A 36 0.13 8.57 -3.48
C GLY A 36 -0.65 9.84 -3.17
N ASN A 37 -1.96 9.82 -3.43
CA ASN A 37 -2.82 11.00 -3.22
C ASN A 37 -3.46 11.02 -1.84
N THR A 38 -3.42 9.89 -1.13
CA THR A 38 -3.91 9.77 0.24
C THR A 38 -2.82 9.20 1.15
N ARG A 39 -2.87 9.54 2.45
CA ARG A 39 -1.93 8.99 3.45
C ARG A 39 -1.89 7.46 3.43
N ALA A 40 -3.03 6.80 3.24
CA ALA A 40 -3.12 5.35 3.14
C ALA A 40 -2.39 4.77 1.93
N GLU A 41 -2.44 5.44 0.78
CA GLU A 41 -1.71 5.02 -0.43
C GLU A 41 -0.20 5.19 -0.25
N VAL A 42 0.21 6.33 0.31
CA VAL A 42 1.63 6.60 0.62
C VAL A 42 2.18 5.49 1.52
N ILE A 43 1.50 5.21 2.65
CA ILE A 43 1.89 4.14 3.58
C ILE A 43 1.92 2.79 2.87
N ARG A 44 0.87 2.45 2.10
CA ARG A 44 0.80 1.19 1.37
C ARG A 44 1.97 1.01 0.42
N ASN A 45 2.33 2.05 -0.32
CA ASN A 45 3.41 2.00 -1.30
C ASN A 45 4.78 1.88 -0.61
N ILE A 46 4.99 2.57 0.51
CA ILE A 46 6.20 2.40 1.35
C ILE A 46 6.32 0.95 1.82
N VAL A 47 5.25 0.37 2.38
CA VAL A 47 5.25 -1.02 2.88
C VAL A 47 5.47 -2.02 1.75
N ILE A 48 4.83 -1.84 0.59
CA ILE A 48 5.05 -2.70 -0.57
C ILE A 48 6.52 -2.66 -0.99
N ASN A 49 7.09 -1.46 -1.12
CA ASN A 49 8.50 -1.30 -1.51
C ASN A 49 9.42 -2.00 -0.50
N TRP A 50 9.21 -1.79 0.80
CA TRP A 50 9.97 -2.46 1.85
C TRP A 50 9.87 -3.98 1.79
N LEU A 51 8.66 -4.52 1.57
CA LEU A 51 8.44 -5.97 1.43
C LEU A 51 9.16 -6.53 0.21
N LEU A 52 9.17 -5.81 -0.91
CA LEU A 52 9.87 -6.24 -2.12
C LEU A 52 11.38 -6.27 -1.91
N THR A 53 11.96 -5.23 -1.31
CA THR A 53 13.38 -5.20 -0.96
C THR A 53 13.74 -6.34 0.00
N LYS A 54 12.97 -6.52 1.08
CA LYS A 54 13.22 -7.56 2.09
C LYS A 54 13.02 -8.98 1.59
N LYS A 55 12.14 -9.18 0.60
CA LYS A 55 11.91 -10.50 0.00
C LYS A 55 12.92 -10.81 -1.11
N GLY A 56 13.42 -9.79 -1.81
CA GLY A 56 14.56 -9.92 -2.73
C GLY A 56 15.82 -10.40 -2.01
N GLU A 57 16.11 -9.86 -0.83
CA GLU A 57 17.27 -10.24 0.00
C GLU A 57 17.28 -11.73 0.45
N LYS A 58 16.14 -12.44 0.40
CA LYS A 58 16.03 -13.83 0.87
C LYS A 58 16.10 -14.89 -0.24
N ASN A 59 16.13 -14.48 -1.51
CA ASN A 59 16.16 -15.41 -2.65
C ASN A 59 17.55 -15.49 -3.32
N ASP A 60 18.52 -14.72 -2.83
CA ASP A 60 19.92 -14.70 -3.31
C ASP A 60 20.89 -15.42 -2.34
N GLN A 61 20.39 -16.31 -1.47
CA GLN A 61 21.18 -17.22 -0.62
C GLN A 61 20.86 -18.68 -0.92
#